data_AF-A0A9N7YGA3-F1
#
_entry.id   AF-A0A9N7YGA3-F1
#
_cell.length_a   1.000
_cell.length_b   1.000
_cell.length_c   1.000
_cell.angle_alpha   90.00
_cell.angle_beta   90.00
_cell.angle_gamma   90.00
#
_symmetry.space_group_name_H-M   'P 1'
#
loop_
_entity.id
_entity.type
_entity.pdbx_description
1 polymer ?
#
loop_
_entity_poly.entity_id
_entity_poly.type
_entity_poly.pdbx_seq_one_letter_code
_entity_poly.pdbx_strand_id
1 'polypeptide(L)'
;ALLRWFVQEDKQLVITSDMEVLSKPPLTDRTSIAPCTHEEADSRMLLHVAHAARNGHHKIMIQTVDTDVVVLAVAVAQTLQPEDELWLAFGTELTLALLKVSSAPDDIPQEVMATIERTTFTVRMGLVKVT
;
A
#
# COMPACT_ATOMS: atom_id res chain seq x y z
N ALA A 1 -5.46 8.90 20.82
CA ALA A 1 -4.35 8.75 21.80
C ALA A 1 -2.97 8.81 21.13
N LEU A 2 -2.72 8.05 20.05
CA LEU A 2 -1.43 7.92 19.37
C LEU A 2 -0.79 9.27 18.93
N LEU A 3 -1.57 10.15 18.30
CA LEU A 3 -1.11 11.47 17.84
C LEU A 3 -0.53 12.34 18.96
N ARG A 4 -1.00 12.18 20.21
CA ARG A 4 -0.50 12.98 21.33
C ARG A 4 0.95 12.63 21.66
N TRP A 5 1.30 11.35 21.56
CA TRP A 5 2.60 10.80 21.98
C TRP A 5 3.64 10.79 20.86
N PHE A 6 3.23 10.84 19.59
CA PHE A 6 4.18 10.88 18.49
C PHE A 6 4.95 12.21 18.50
N VAL A 7 6.23 12.16 18.87
CA VAL A 7 7.16 13.28 18.82
C VAL A 7 8.46 12.73 18.24
N GLN A 8 8.66 12.93 16.96
CA GLN A 8 9.90 12.57 16.29
C GLN A 8 10.27 13.68 15.31
N GLU A 9 11.49 14.19 15.44
CA GLU A 9 12.02 15.20 14.52
C GLU A 9 12.10 14.61 13.11
N ASP A 10 11.80 15.45 12.11
CA ASP A 10 11.81 15.11 10.68
C ASP A 10 10.90 13.97 10.24
N LYS A 11 9.90 13.60 11.07
CA LYS A 11 8.90 12.61 10.69
C LYS A 11 7.48 13.15 10.78
N GLN A 12 6.64 12.63 9.90
CA GLN A 12 5.21 12.90 9.89
C GLN A 12 4.42 11.62 10.09
N LEU A 13 3.47 11.67 10.99
CA LEU A 13 2.47 10.64 11.22
C LEU A 13 1.17 11.08 10.57
N VAL A 14 0.59 10.24 9.71
CA VAL A 14 -0.71 10.44 9.09
C VAL A 14 -1.58 9.22 9.39
N ILE A 15 -2.81 9.44 9.84
CA ILE A 15 -3.73 8.38 10.26
C ILE A 15 -5.12 8.71 9.73
N THR A 16 -5.83 7.70 9.22
CA THR A 16 -7.27 7.78 9.02
C THR A 16 -8.00 7.13 10.18
N SER A 17 -8.99 7.82 10.75
CA SER A 17 -9.93 7.28 11.72
C SER A 17 -11.33 7.57 11.21
N ASP A 18 -12.11 6.52 10.98
CA ASP A 18 -13.42 6.61 10.32
C ASP A 18 -13.28 7.34 8.96
N MET A 19 -13.82 8.56 8.86
CA MET A 19 -13.71 9.41 7.68
C MET A 19 -12.70 10.55 7.82
N GLU A 20 -12.14 10.75 9.02
CA GLU A 20 -11.23 11.84 9.30
C GLU A 20 -9.79 11.42 9.05
N VAL A 21 -9.02 12.32 8.42
CA VAL A 21 -7.56 12.20 8.31
C VAL A 21 -6.90 13.17 9.26
N LEU A 22 -6.11 12.60 10.17
CA LEU A 22 -5.36 13.30 11.19
C LEU A 22 -3.87 13.20 10.91
N SER A 23 -3.11 14.24 11.21
CA SER A 23 -1.67 14.26 10.98
C SER A 23 -0.89 15.02 12.04
N LYS A 24 0.38 14.64 12.23
CA LYS A 24 1.34 15.32 13.09
C LYS A 24 2.77 15.22 12.52
N PRO A 25 3.42 16.34 12.16
CA PRO A 25 2.85 17.69 12.09
C PRO A 25 1.71 17.78 11.06
N PRO A 26 0.85 18.83 11.11
CA PRO A 26 -0.28 18.97 10.19
C PRO A 26 0.16 18.91 8.72
N LEU A 27 -0.59 18.15 7.92
CA LEU A 27 -0.42 18.11 6.46
C LEU A 27 -0.79 19.45 5.81
N THR A 28 0.06 19.90 4.88
CA THR A 28 -0.19 21.09 4.05
C THR A 28 -1.33 20.85 3.07
N ASP A 29 -1.37 19.67 2.44
CA ASP A 29 -2.45 19.22 1.57
C ASP A 29 -2.98 17.86 2.08
N ARG A 30 -4.30 17.71 2.14
CA ARG A 30 -4.99 16.47 2.51
C ARG A 30 -6.11 16.11 1.54
N THR A 31 -6.26 16.86 0.44
CA THR A 31 -7.40 16.77 -0.48
C THR A 31 -7.51 15.40 -1.14
N SER A 32 -6.39 14.69 -1.31
CA SER A 32 -6.39 13.35 -1.93
C SER A 32 -6.70 12.21 -0.96
N ILE A 33 -6.80 12.46 0.35
CA ILE A 33 -7.03 11.42 1.38
C ILE A 33 -8.19 11.76 2.33
N ALA A 34 -8.62 13.02 2.38
CA ALA A 34 -9.66 13.51 3.27
C ALA A 34 -10.80 14.20 2.49
N PRO A 35 -12.08 13.97 2.84
CA PRO A 35 -12.54 12.92 3.76
C PRO A 35 -12.27 11.54 3.19
N CYS A 36 -12.00 10.57 4.06
CA CYS A 36 -11.77 9.21 3.61
C CYS A 36 -13.11 8.45 3.58
N THR A 37 -13.58 8.07 2.40
CA THR A 37 -14.86 7.35 2.23
C THR A 37 -14.70 5.84 2.06
N HIS A 38 -13.47 5.31 2.11
CA HIS A 38 -13.22 3.89 1.95
C HIS A 38 -13.54 3.15 3.26
N GLU A 39 -14.33 2.08 3.16
CA GLU A 39 -14.74 1.25 4.30
C GLU A 39 -13.61 0.38 4.83
N GLU A 40 -12.80 -0.22 3.95
CA GLU A 40 -11.75 -1.19 4.31
C GLU A 40 -10.42 -0.49 4.61
N ALA A 41 -9.68 -1.02 5.60
CA ALA A 41 -8.43 -0.41 6.09
C ALA A 41 -7.28 -0.48 5.08
N ASP A 42 -7.21 -1.56 4.30
CA ASP A 42 -6.24 -1.78 3.23
C ASP A 42 -6.42 -0.77 2.09
N SER A 43 -7.66 -0.56 1.64
CA SER A 43 -8.03 0.45 0.65
C SER A 43 -7.70 1.86 1.15
N ARG A 44 -7.95 2.14 2.44
CA ARG A 44 -7.50 3.40 3.08
C ARG A 44 -5.98 3.54 3.06
N MET A 45 -5.23 2.47 3.32
CA MET A 45 -3.77 2.46 3.28
C MET A 45 -3.23 2.75 1.87
N LEU A 46 -3.86 2.22 0.83
CA LEU A 46 -3.49 2.51 -0.55
C LEU A 46 -3.66 3.99 -0.93
N LEU A 47 -4.69 4.67 -0.40
CA LEU A 47 -4.82 6.12 -0.57
C LEU A 47 -3.63 6.88 0.04
N HIS A 48 -3.14 6.44 1.21
CA HIS A 48 -1.95 7.03 1.82
C HIS A 48 -0.71 6.82 0.96
N VAL A 49 -0.55 5.66 0.33
CA VAL A 49 0.55 5.41 -0.63
C VAL A 49 0.48 6.39 -1.79
N ALA A 50 -0.66 6.51 -2.46
CA ALA A 50 -0.82 7.43 -3.58
C ALA A 50 -0.60 8.90 -3.17
N HIS A 51 -1.05 9.29 -1.97
CA HIS A 51 -0.82 10.62 -1.42
C HIS A 51 0.67 10.87 -1.14
N ALA A 52 1.36 9.92 -0.53
CA ALA A 52 2.78 10.02 -0.24
C ALA A 52 3.59 10.23 -1.53
N ALA A 53 3.33 9.42 -2.56
CA ALA A 53 3.98 9.54 -3.88
C ALA A 53 3.76 10.95 -4.48
N ARG A 54 2.52 11.44 -4.48
CA ARG A 54 2.18 12.79 -4.99
C ARG A 54 2.84 13.93 -4.21
N ASN A 55 3.23 13.69 -2.96
CA ASN A 55 3.88 14.68 -2.09
C ASN A 55 5.40 14.48 -2.01
N GLY A 56 6.00 13.80 -3.00
CA GLY A 56 7.45 13.68 -3.15
C GLY A 56 8.10 12.57 -2.33
N HIS A 57 7.31 11.65 -1.77
CA HIS A 57 7.83 10.46 -1.11
C HIS A 57 7.96 9.32 -2.12
N HIS A 58 9.13 9.18 -2.72
CA HIS A 58 9.40 8.18 -3.76
C HIS A 58 9.79 6.78 -3.24
N LYS A 59 9.91 6.60 -1.92
CA LYS A 59 10.20 5.29 -1.31
C LYS A 59 9.16 5.01 -0.24
N ILE A 60 8.19 4.19 -0.59
CA ILE A 60 7.01 3.93 0.22
C ILE A 60 7.02 2.45 0.61
N MET A 61 6.80 2.15 1.88
CA MET A 61 6.74 0.78 2.38
C MET A 61 5.37 0.48 2.98
N ILE A 62 4.75 -0.60 2.53
CA ILE A 62 3.60 -1.23 3.18
C ILE A 62 4.11 -2.39 4.02
N GLN A 63 3.69 -2.46 5.29
CA GLN A 63 3.91 -3.64 6.12
C GLN A 63 2.57 -4.31 6.37
N THR A 64 2.45 -5.60 6.04
CA THR A 64 1.21 -6.34 6.16
C THR A 64 1.45 -7.83 6.39
N VAL A 65 0.49 -8.49 7.03
CA VAL A 65 0.38 -9.96 7.06
C VAL A 65 -0.75 -10.47 6.16
N ASP A 66 -1.58 -9.56 5.66
CA ASP A 66 -2.77 -9.86 4.88
C ASP A 66 -2.43 -9.94 3.38
N THR A 67 -2.92 -11.00 2.74
CA THR A 67 -2.58 -11.31 1.34
C THR A 67 -3.35 -10.47 0.33
N ASP A 68 -4.56 -10.03 0.66
CA ASP A 68 -5.35 -9.11 -0.16
C ASP A 68 -4.63 -7.76 -0.33
N VAL A 69 -3.97 -7.26 0.71
CA VAL A 69 -3.11 -6.08 0.66
C VAL A 69 -1.97 -6.25 -0.36
N VAL A 70 -1.41 -7.46 -0.52
CA VAL A 70 -0.34 -7.72 -1.51
C VAL A 70 -0.89 -7.52 -2.93
N VAL A 71 -2.06 -8.08 -3.22
CA VAL A 71 -2.71 -7.95 -4.53
C VAL A 71 -3.07 -6.49 -4.80
N LEU A 72 -3.62 -5.80 -3.80
CA LEU A 72 -3.95 -4.38 -3.85
C LEU A 72 -2.71 -3.50 -4.07
N ALA A 73 -1.58 -3.82 -3.42
CA ALA A 73 -0.31 -3.11 -3.61
C ALA A 73 0.23 -3.26 -5.05
N VAL A 74 0.11 -4.45 -5.65
CA VAL A 74 0.48 -4.68 -7.06
C VAL A 74 -0.38 -3.81 -7.98
N ALA A 75 -1.68 -3.73 -7.74
CA ALA A 75 -2.57 -2.88 -8.54
C ALA A 75 -2.21 -1.39 -8.41
N VAL A 76 -1.89 -0.91 -7.21
CA VAL A 76 -1.54 0.49 -6.98
C VAL A 76 -0.17 0.84 -7.56
N ALA A 77 0.81 -0.07 -7.49
CA ALA A 77 2.14 0.15 -8.05
C ALA A 77 2.09 0.52 -9.54
N GLN A 78 1.14 -0.03 -10.29
CA GLN A 78 0.93 0.28 -11.72
C GLN A 78 0.44 1.72 -11.97
N THR A 79 -0.05 2.40 -10.93
CA THR A 79 -0.55 3.78 -11.01
C THR A 79 0.46 4.83 -10.54
N LEU A 80 1.58 4.39 -9.98
CA LEU A 80 2.65 5.26 -9.48
C LEU A 80 3.57 5.71 -10.63
N GLN A 81 4.36 6.75 -10.39
CA GLN A 81 5.34 7.22 -11.37
C GLN A 81 6.53 6.24 -11.43
N PRO A 82 7.27 6.17 -12.56
CA PRO A 82 8.42 5.26 -12.69
C PRO A 82 9.51 5.44 -11.61
N GLU A 83 9.67 6.66 -11.10
CA GLU A 83 10.58 6.97 -9.99
C GLU A 83 10.08 6.53 -8.61
N ASP A 84 8.79 6.21 -8.46
CA ASP A 84 8.19 5.82 -7.19
C ASP A 84 8.42 4.32 -6.91
N GLU A 85 9.09 4.04 -5.80
CA GLU A 85 9.33 2.68 -5.32
C GLU A 85 8.35 2.31 -4.22
N LEU A 86 7.38 1.45 -4.57
CA LEU A 86 6.58 0.73 -3.58
C LEU A 86 7.29 -0.54 -3.13
N TRP A 87 7.50 -0.64 -1.82
CA TRP A 87 8.07 -1.79 -1.11
C TRP A 87 6.99 -2.44 -0.25
N LEU A 88 7.00 -3.77 -0.18
CA LEU A 88 6.07 -4.54 0.63
C LEU A 88 6.86 -5.45 1.58
N ALA A 89 6.64 -5.26 2.88
CA ALA A 89 7.11 -6.11 3.95
C ALA A 89 5.98 -7.06 4.35
N PHE A 90 6.03 -8.30 3.86
CA PHE A 90 4.99 -9.30 4.06
C PHE A 90 5.37 -10.30 5.15
N GLY A 91 4.45 -10.54 6.09
CA GLY A 91 4.63 -11.52 7.16
C GLY A 91 4.96 -10.90 8.52
N THR A 92 5.31 -11.76 9.49
CA THR A 92 5.66 -11.32 10.84
C THR A 92 7.15 -11.00 10.95
N GLU A 93 7.59 -10.36 12.04
CA GLU A 93 9.01 -10.07 12.29
C GLU A 93 9.94 -11.30 12.16
N LEU A 94 9.42 -12.51 12.39
CA LEU A 94 10.16 -13.77 12.26
C LEU A 94 10.24 -14.31 10.82
N THR A 95 9.36 -13.86 9.92
CA THR A 95 9.19 -14.41 8.56
C THR A 95 8.96 -13.29 7.54
N LEU A 96 9.66 -12.17 7.69
CA LEU A 96 9.43 -10.97 6.89
C LEU A 96 10.09 -11.10 5.51
N ALA A 97 9.28 -11.00 4.46
CA ALA A 97 9.75 -10.91 3.07
C ALA A 97 9.67 -9.46 2.59
N LEU A 98 10.75 -8.93 2.00
CA LEU A 98 10.78 -7.60 1.38
C LEU A 98 10.68 -7.71 -0.14
N LEU A 99 9.71 -7.00 -0.71
CA LEU A 99 9.36 -7.09 -2.14
C LEU A 99 9.29 -5.68 -2.73
N LYS A 100 9.98 -5.45 -3.85
CA LYS A 100 9.74 -4.24 -4.66
C LYS A 100 8.55 -4.54 -5.57
N VAL A 101 7.46 -3.80 -5.40
CA VAL A 101 6.18 -4.01 -6.11
C VAL A 101 6.05 -3.09 -7.32
N SER A 102 6.82 -1.99 -7.34
CA SER A 102 6.92 -1.02 -8.45
C SER A 102 7.64 -1.55 -9.70
N SER A 103 8.15 -2.78 -9.68
CA SER A 103 8.76 -3.41 -10.85
C SER A 103 7.68 -3.86 -11.85
N ALA A 104 8.06 -4.09 -13.11
CA ALA A 104 7.14 -4.54 -14.15
C ALA A 104 6.38 -5.81 -13.71
N PRO A 105 5.16 -6.08 -14.22
CA PRO A 105 4.40 -7.28 -13.86
C PRO A 105 5.17 -8.60 -14.06
N ASP A 106 6.18 -8.61 -14.94
CA ASP A 106 7.06 -9.75 -15.18
C ASP A 106 8.12 -9.98 -14.07
N ASP A 107 8.34 -9.00 -13.19
CA ASP A 107 9.34 -9.04 -12.12
C ASP A 107 8.76 -9.45 -10.76
N ILE A 108 7.46 -9.75 -10.67
CA ILE A 108 6.83 -10.21 -9.43
C ILE A 108 7.41 -11.60 -9.06
N PRO A 109 8.08 -11.76 -7.91
CA PRO A 109 8.76 -13.03 -7.59
C PRO A 109 7.77 -14.21 -7.58
N GLN A 110 8.21 -15.36 -8.10
CA GLN A 110 7.38 -16.57 -8.16
C GLN A 110 6.84 -17.00 -6.80
N GLU A 111 7.52 -16.67 -5.69
CA GLU A 111 7.04 -16.94 -4.33
C GLU A 111 5.81 -16.11 -3.96
N VAL A 112 5.74 -14.87 -4.44
CA VAL A 112 4.57 -13.99 -4.30
C VAL A 112 3.45 -14.50 -5.18
N MET A 113 3.75 -14.84 -6.43
CA MET A 113 2.77 -15.45 -7.33
C MET A 113 2.23 -16.76 -6.75
N ALA A 114 3.10 -17.61 -6.21
CA ALA A 114 2.71 -18.85 -5.55
C ALA A 114 1.93 -18.61 -4.26
N THR A 115 2.22 -17.54 -3.51
CA THR A 115 1.43 -17.15 -2.32
C THR A 115 0.05 -16.63 -2.73
N ILE A 116 -0.03 -15.78 -3.76
CA ILE A 116 -1.29 -15.31 -4.34
C ILE A 116 -2.09 -16.50 -4.85
N GLU A 117 -1.49 -17.44 -5.59
CA GLU A 117 -2.15 -18.63 -6.12
C GLU A 117 -2.57 -19.63 -5.02
N ARG A 118 -1.79 -19.75 -3.94
CA ARG A 118 -2.11 -20.63 -2.79
C ARG A 118 -3.22 -20.07 -1.90
N THR A 119 -3.31 -18.75 -1.77
CA THR A 119 -4.32 -18.10 -0.94
C THR A 119 -5.60 -17.78 -1.74
N THR A 120 -5.49 -17.55 -3.05
CA THR A 120 -6.63 -17.43 -3.97
C THR A 120 -7.12 -18.82 -4.34
N PHE A 121 -7.82 -19.50 -3.42
CA PHE A 121 -8.66 -20.65 -3.78
C PHE A 121 -9.73 -20.16 -4.79
N THR A 122 -9.44 -20.39 -6.08
CA THR A 122 -10.38 -20.34 -7.22
C THR A 122 -11.13 -19.01 -7.42
N VAL A 123 -10.44 -17.99 -7.95
CA VAL A 123 -11.08 -17.07 -8.90
C VAL A 123 -10.34 -17.21 -10.22
N ARG A 124 -10.81 -18.13 -11.08
CA ARG A 124 -10.40 -18.17 -12.49
C ARG A 124 -10.90 -16.88 -13.16
N MET A 125 -10.10 -15.83 -13.18
CA MET A 125 -10.19 -14.85 -14.27
C MET A 125 -9.65 -15.53 -15.53
N GLY A 126 -10.54 -16.19 -16.27
CA GLY A 126 -10.23 -16.71 -17.59
C GLY A 126 -10.02 -15.54 -18.55
N LEU A 127 -8.82 -15.43 -19.10
CA LEU A 127 -8.58 -14.64 -20.31
C LEU A 127 -9.37 -15.30 -21.46
N VAL A 128 -10.47 -14.68 -21.87
CA VAL A 128 -11.15 -15.05 -23.11
C VAL A 128 -10.31 -14.51 -24.26
N LYS A 129 -9.70 -15.42 -25.03
CA LYS A 129 -9.10 -15.07 -26.32
C LYS A 129 -10.22 -14.63 -27.25
N VAL A 130 -10.28 -13.35 -27.58
CA VAL A 130 -11.12 -12.87 -28.67
C VAL A 130 -10.41 -13.25 -29.97
N THR A 131 -10.90 -14.31 -30.61
CA THR A 131 -10.68 -14.59 -32.04
C THR A 131 -11.80 -14.01 -32.85
#